data_AF-A0A2W4UPN8-F1
#
_entry.id   AF-A0A2W4UPN8-F1
#
_cell.length_a   1.000
_cell.length_b   1.000
_cell.length_c   1.000
_cell.angle_alpha   90.00
_cell.angle_beta   90.00
_cell.angle_gamma   90.00
#
_symmetry.space_group_name_H-M   'P 1'
#
loop_
_entity.id
_entity.type
_entity.pdbx_description
1 polymer ?
#
loop_
_entity_poly.entity_id
_entity_poly.type
_entity_poly.pdbx_seq_one_letter_code
_entity_poly.pdbx_strand_id
1 'polypeptide(L)'
;MRIPVVDGDGTPLMPTKPARARKWLEQGKAVKRWSDTGVFYVQLVASSSGTETQAVVVGVDPGKLYSGVGVQSAKATLFMAHLILPFETVKKRMEQRAMMRRTRRGRRINRDVPFAQRNHREKRFDNRVGRKVPPSIKANRQLELRIVSELCRILPITKIVYEYVKARGNGGFSPVMVGQRVMLTWLAKLAPVVTRFGWETANMRTHLQLEKTKNKKAQTPAAHAVDGVALACSEFTSYEQYHRAGEDGAVWQGAVQLTDALFKVIRRPPTSRRQLHLFQPAKGGKRRAYGGTVTRHGLRKGDLVSAEMAGRKYVGWISGDTAKQVSVSDINWKRLGQFTASKVQLIQRSTGLLASGASSPTQPALIPPTAESGGLSGN
;
A
#
# COMPACT_ATOMS: atom_id res chain seq x y z
N MET A 1 -19.71 -1.86 8.13
CA MET A 1 -18.80 -0.84 7.55
C MET A 1 -18.99 0.55 8.19
N ARG A 2 -17.88 1.25 8.47
CA ARG A 2 -17.84 2.63 9.02
C ARG A 2 -17.19 3.57 7.99
N ILE A 3 -17.57 4.85 8.03
CA ILE A 3 -17.01 5.89 7.16
C ILE A 3 -16.07 6.76 7.99
N PRO A 4 -14.79 6.90 7.61
CA PRO A 4 -13.87 7.82 8.27
C PRO A 4 -14.37 9.26 8.18
N VAL A 5 -14.11 10.04 9.24
CA VAL A 5 -14.53 11.44 9.36
C VAL A 5 -13.30 12.25 9.69
N VAL A 6 -13.16 13.39 9.04
CA VAL A 6 -12.08 14.36 9.28
C VAL A 6 -12.73 15.72 9.56
N ASP A 7 -12.21 16.46 10.53
CA ASP A 7 -12.68 17.81 10.82
C ASP A 7 -12.25 18.82 9.74
N GLY A 8 -12.76 20.06 9.81
CA GLY A 8 -12.36 21.15 8.92
C GLY A 8 -10.84 21.36 8.90
N ASP A 9 -10.20 21.26 10.06
CA ASP A 9 -8.76 21.47 10.27
C ASP A 9 -7.89 20.27 9.84
N GLY A 10 -8.51 19.18 9.36
CA GLY A 10 -7.79 17.98 8.94
C GLY A 10 -7.54 16.95 10.04
N THR A 11 -8.00 17.21 11.28
CA THR A 11 -7.90 16.26 12.40
C THR A 11 -8.84 15.07 12.18
N PRO A 12 -8.35 13.82 12.25
CA PRO A 12 -9.21 12.66 12.10
C PRO A 12 -10.11 12.47 13.34
N LEU A 13 -11.39 12.22 13.10
CA LEU A 13 -12.43 12.00 14.12
C LEU A 13 -12.92 10.54 14.09
N MET A 14 -13.75 10.17 15.06
CA MET A 14 -14.33 8.83 15.10
C MET A 14 -15.14 8.50 13.85
N PRO A 15 -14.86 7.34 13.20
CA PRO A 15 -15.64 6.89 12.05
C PRO A 15 -17.13 6.72 12.37
N THR A 16 -17.98 7.14 11.43
CA THR A 16 -19.43 7.16 11.60
C THR A 16 -20.15 6.07 10.80
N LYS A 17 -21.45 5.94 11.00
CA LYS A 17 -22.32 5.07 10.19
C LYS A 17 -22.56 5.70 8.80
N PRO A 18 -22.60 4.91 7.71
CA PRO A 18 -22.89 5.44 6.37
C PRO A 18 -24.16 6.30 6.27
N ALA A 19 -25.23 5.92 6.97
CA ALA A 19 -26.48 6.68 6.99
C ALA A 19 -26.30 8.10 7.57
N ARG A 20 -25.46 8.26 8.59
CA ARG A 20 -25.17 9.58 9.19
C ARG A 20 -24.29 10.42 8.27
N ALA A 21 -23.26 9.81 7.66
CA ALA A 21 -22.44 10.48 6.65
C ALA A 21 -23.28 10.99 5.47
N ARG A 22 -24.24 10.19 4.99
CA ARG A 22 -25.16 10.60 3.92
C ARG A 22 -25.99 11.84 4.29
N LYS A 23 -26.62 11.82 5.47
CA LYS A 23 -27.39 12.97 5.98
C LYS A 23 -26.54 14.24 6.06
N TRP A 24 -25.27 14.14 6.48
CA TRP A 24 -24.37 15.30 6.50
C TRP A 24 -24.07 15.85 5.12
N LEU A 25 -23.90 14.98 4.12
CA LEU A 25 -23.67 15.40 2.74
C LEU A 25 -24.92 16.05 2.13
N GLU A 26 -26.10 15.47 2.34
CA GLU A 26 -27.39 16.01 1.88
C GLU A 26 -27.68 17.39 2.51
N GLN A 27 -27.31 17.56 3.78
CA GLN A 27 -27.47 18.83 4.51
C GLN A 27 -26.33 19.84 4.26
N GLY A 28 -25.35 19.53 3.42
CA GLY A 28 -24.20 20.42 3.16
C GLY A 28 -23.24 20.60 4.35
N LYS A 29 -23.36 19.78 5.40
CA LYS A 29 -22.51 19.85 6.62
C LYS A 29 -21.14 19.19 6.44
N ALA A 30 -20.97 18.40 5.38
CA ALA A 30 -19.71 17.73 5.07
C ALA A 30 -19.47 17.68 3.56
N VAL A 31 -18.21 17.50 3.18
CA VAL A 31 -17.75 17.36 1.80
C VAL A 31 -17.17 15.97 1.58
N LYS A 32 -17.48 15.37 0.43
CA LYS A 32 -16.91 14.10 -0.02
C LYS A 32 -15.43 14.23 -0.33
N ARG A 33 -14.62 13.31 0.21
CA ARG A 33 -13.18 13.22 -0.06
C ARG A 33 -12.74 11.77 -0.23
N TRP A 34 -11.56 11.59 -0.83
CA TRP A 34 -10.93 10.29 -1.02
C TRP A 34 -9.47 10.34 -0.59
N SER A 35 -9.03 9.30 0.11
CA SER A 35 -7.62 9.13 0.44
C SER A 35 -6.82 8.62 -0.76
N ASP A 36 -5.50 8.70 -0.68
CA ASP A 36 -4.60 8.10 -1.66
C ASP A 36 -4.72 6.57 -1.76
N THR A 37 -5.32 5.93 -0.75
CA THR A 37 -5.64 4.50 -0.73
C THR A 37 -7.04 4.20 -1.29
N GLY A 38 -7.73 5.20 -1.84
CA GLY A 38 -9.05 5.08 -2.44
C GLY A 38 -10.15 4.78 -1.41
N VAL A 39 -9.96 5.22 -0.17
CA VAL A 39 -10.96 5.16 0.90
C VAL A 39 -11.77 6.45 0.85
N PHE A 40 -13.09 6.29 0.72
CA PHE A 40 -14.03 7.40 0.83
C PHE A 40 -14.12 7.85 2.29
N TYR A 41 -14.04 9.15 2.51
CA TYR A 41 -14.25 9.77 3.82
C TYR A 41 -15.01 11.10 3.66
N VAL A 42 -15.57 11.58 4.76
CA VAL A 42 -16.24 12.88 4.80
C VAL A 42 -15.41 13.87 5.60
N GLN A 43 -15.28 15.09 5.09
CA GLN A 43 -14.65 16.20 5.79
C GLN A 43 -15.75 17.16 6.25
N LEU A 44 -15.82 17.47 7.54
CA LEU A 44 -16.81 18.40 8.08
C LEU A 44 -16.52 19.83 7.61
N VAL A 45 -17.58 20.61 7.38
CA VAL A 45 -17.47 22.03 6.97
C VAL A 45 -17.39 22.95 8.18
N ALA A 46 -18.15 22.62 9.23
CA ALA A 46 -18.12 23.30 10.52
C ALA A 46 -17.46 22.39 11.55
N SER A 47 -16.80 23.00 12.55
CA SER A 47 -16.13 22.29 13.63
C SER A 47 -17.07 21.29 14.30
N SER A 48 -16.53 20.11 14.60
CA SER A 48 -17.31 19.06 15.23
C SER A 48 -17.82 19.49 16.62
N SER A 49 -19.02 19.05 16.98
CA SER A 49 -19.58 19.29 18.33
C SER A 49 -18.94 18.41 19.41
N GLY A 50 -17.99 17.55 19.04
CA GLY A 50 -17.33 16.61 19.95
C GLY A 50 -16.21 15.86 19.26
N THR A 51 -15.05 15.83 19.91
CA THR A 51 -13.80 15.26 19.42
C THR A 51 -13.41 13.96 20.12
N GLU A 52 -14.29 13.44 20.98
CA GLU A 52 -14.02 12.24 21.76
C GLU A 52 -13.81 11.02 20.84
N THR A 53 -12.70 10.31 21.07
CA THR A 53 -12.34 9.12 20.30
C THR A 53 -12.13 7.91 21.19
N GLN A 54 -12.53 6.74 20.70
CA GLN A 54 -12.11 5.47 21.30
C GLN A 54 -10.81 5.02 20.64
N ALA A 55 -10.04 4.17 21.32
CA ALA A 55 -8.80 3.66 20.77
C ALA A 55 -9.02 2.96 19.40
N VAL A 56 -8.20 3.36 18.42
CA VAL A 56 -8.11 2.76 17.09
C VAL A 56 -6.68 2.32 16.87
N VAL A 57 -6.50 1.04 16.57
CA VAL A 57 -5.19 0.39 16.47
C VAL A 57 -4.96 -0.10 15.06
N VAL A 58 -3.75 0.11 14.53
CA VAL A 58 -3.31 -0.47 13.25
C VAL A 58 -2.41 -1.66 13.51
N GLY A 59 -2.75 -2.83 12.97
CA GLY A 59 -1.87 -3.99 12.93
C GLY A 59 -1.18 -4.10 11.58
N VAL A 60 0.14 -4.26 11.59
CA VAL A 60 0.98 -4.41 10.41
C VAL A 60 1.69 -5.76 10.47
N ASP A 61 1.29 -6.67 9.58
CA ASP A 61 1.96 -7.95 9.32
C ASP A 61 2.91 -7.79 8.12
N PRO A 62 4.22 -7.62 8.33
CA PRO A 62 5.18 -7.24 7.31
C PRO A 62 5.82 -8.46 6.65
N GLY A 63 5.51 -8.75 5.39
CA GLY A 63 6.12 -9.88 4.67
C GLY A 63 7.19 -9.49 3.65
N LYS A 64 7.60 -10.47 2.85
CA LYS A 64 8.60 -10.33 1.77
C LYS A 64 7.97 -9.91 0.44
N LEU A 65 6.89 -10.58 0.05
CA LEU A 65 6.16 -10.32 -1.20
C LEU A 65 4.84 -9.58 -0.96
N TYR A 66 4.23 -9.84 0.19
CA TYR A 66 2.95 -9.27 0.58
C TYR A 66 3.01 -8.85 2.05
N SER A 67 2.27 -7.81 2.42
CA SER A 67 2.07 -7.42 3.82
C SER A 67 0.59 -7.25 4.09
N GLY A 68 0.15 -7.64 5.29
CA GLY A 68 -1.19 -7.41 5.81
C GLY A 68 -1.25 -6.13 6.60
N VAL A 69 -2.33 -5.36 6.43
CA VAL A 69 -2.65 -4.22 7.29
C VAL A 69 -4.11 -4.34 7.74
N GLY A 70 -4.36 -4.24 9.03
CA GLY A 70 -5.70 -4.18 9.61
C GLY A 70 -5.85 -2.97 10.51
N VAL A 71 -7.03 -2.38 10.56
CA VAL A 71 -7.36 -1.29 11.49
C VAL A 71 -8.58 -1.67 12.30
N GLN A 72 -8.44 -1.65 13.62
CA GLN A 72 -9.42 -2.18 14.55
C GLN A 72 -9.70 -1.18 15.68
N SER A 73 -10.96 -1.14 16.11
CA SER A 73 -11.37 -0.62 17.41
C SER A 73 -12.02 -1.75 18.22
N ALA A 74 -12.26 -1.57 19.51
CA ALA A 74 -12.98 -2.57 20.31
C ALA A 74 -14.34 -2.98 19.69
N LYS A 75 -15.01 -2.05 18.96
CA LYS A 75 -16.38 -2.24 18.45
C LYS A 75 -16.49 -2.57 16.96
N ALA A 76 -15.40 -2.44 16.19
CA ALA A 76 -15.48 -2.64 14.74
C ALA A 76 -14.09 -2.77 14.09
N THR A 77 -14.03 -3.59 13.06
CA THR A 77 -12.98 -3.58 12.05
C THR A 77 -13.25 -2.43 11.08
N LEU A 78 -12.28 -1.54 10.92
CA LEU A 78 -12.44 -0.29 10.17
C LEU A 78 -11.86 -0.40 8.75
N PHE A 79 -10.75 -1.11 8.60
CA PHE A 79 -10.04 -1.22 7.33
C PHE A 79 -9.19 -2.48 7.25
N MET A 80 -9.06 -3.03 6.05
CA MET A 80 -8.20 -4.15 5.74
C MET A 80 -7.44 -3.88 4.43
N ALA A 81 -6.16 -4.22 4.39
CA ALA A 81 -5.40 -4.18 3.15
C ALA A 81 -4.45 -5.35 2.96
N HIS A 82 -4.34 -5.76 1.70
CA HIS A 82 -3.32 -6.65 1.18
C HIS A 82 -2.35 -5.82 0.32
N LEU A 83 -1.11 -5.66 0.81
CA LEU A 83 -0.09 -4.88 0.11
C LEU A 83 0.73 -5.80 -0.80
N ILE A 84 0.82 -5.49 -2.09
CA ILE A 84 1.74 -6.17 -3.02
C ILE A 84 3.06 -5.40 -3.03
N LEU A 85 4.09 -6.02 -2.46
CA LEU A 85 5.37 -5.38 -2.21
C LEU A 85 6.27 -5.39 -3.46
N PRO A 86 7.06 -4.33 -3.69
CA PRO A 86 7.88 -4.22 -4.89
C PRO A 86 9.20 -5.03 -4.82
N PHE A 87 9.34 -5.95 -3.87
CA PHE A 87 10.59 -6.65 -3.55
C PHE A 87 11.28 -7.25 -4.78
N GLU A 88 10.58 -8.11 -5.53
CA GLU A 88 11.16 -8.78 -6.70
C GLU A 88 11.52 -7.80 -7.81
N THR A 89 10.64 -6.83 -8.07
CA THR A 89 10.88 -5.82 -9.10
C THR A 89 12.11 -4.98 -8.77
N VAL A 90 12.27 -4.58 -7.51
CA VAL A 90 13.44 -3.81 -7.06
C VAL A 90 14.70 -4.67 -7.08
N LYS A 91 14.62 -5.92 -6.62
CA LYS A 91 15.75 -6.87 -6.68
C LYS A 91 16.25 -7.05 -8.11
N LYS A 92 15.37 -7.41 -9.05
CA LYS A 92 15.70 -7.58 -10.48
C LYS A 92 16.32 -6.32 -11.07
N ARG A 93 15.76 -5.14 -10.77
CA ARG A 93 16.32 -3.84 -11.23
C ARG A 93 17.70 -3.55 -10.66
N MET A 94 17.95 -3.91 -9.39
CA MET A 94 19.24 -3.72 -8.75
C MET A 94 20.31 -4.66 -9.30
N GLU A 95 19.97 -5.93 -9.53
CA GLU A 95 20.84 -6.93 -10.17
C GLU A 95 21.19 -6.52 -11.60
N GLN A 96 20.19 -6.14 -12.40
CA GLN A 96 20.38 -5.64 -13.75
C GLN A 96 21.30 -4.41 -13.78
N ARG A 97 21.10 -3.46 -12.86
CA ARG A 97 21.97 -2.28 -12.72
C ARG A 97 23.41 -2.68 -12.36
N ALA A 98 23.59 -3.64 -11.46
CA ALA A 98 24.91 -4.11 -11.04
C ALA A 98 25.65 -4.80 -12.19
N MET A 99 24.97 -5.71 -12.90
CA MET A 99 25.47 -6.37 -14.10
C MET A 99 25.90 -5.34 -15.15
N MET A 100 25.05 -4.36 -15.47
CA MET A 100 25.36 -3.32 -16.46
C MET A 100 26.59 -2.49 -16.12
N ARG A 101 26.76 -2.16 -14.84
CA ARG A 101 27.97 -1.47 -14.37
C ARG A 101 29.21 -2.36 -14.50
N ARG A 102 29.08 -3.66 -14.20
CA ARG A 102 30.16 -4.64 -14.35
C ARG A 102 30.57 -4.78 -15.82
N THR A 103 29.62 -4.98 -16.74
CA THR A 103 29.89 -5.12 -18.17
C THR A 103 30.57 -3.88 -18.75
N ARG A 104 30.09 -2.67 -18.41
CA ARG A 104 30.72 -1.42 -18.87
C ARG A 104 32.16 -1.28 -18.40
N ARG A 105 32.44 -1.64 -17.14
CA ARG A 105 33.82 -1.64 -16.62
C ARG A 105 34.66 -2.71 -17.32
N GLY A 106 34.08 -3.89 -17.55
CA GLY A 106 34.71 -4.99 -18.28
C GLY A 106 35.19 -4.62 -19.68
N ARG A 107 34.42 -3.79 -20.41
CA ARG A 107 34.81 -3.31 -21.75
C ARG A 107 35.99 -2.33 -21.75
N ARG A 108 36.31 -1.71 -20.61
CA ARG A 108 37.47 -0.79 -20.49
C ARG A 108 38.75 -1.52 -20.11
N ILE A 109 38.66 -2.80 -19.76
CA ILE A 109 39.80 -3.60 -19.36
C ILE A 109 40.36 -4.23 -20.64
N ASN A 110 41.50 -3.73 -21.09
CA ASN A 110 42.33 -4.46 -22.03
C ASN A 110 42.86 -5.71 -21.30
N ARG A 111 42.52 -6.90 -21.78
CA ARG A 111 42.92 -8.16 -21.12
C ARG A 111 44.27 -8.67 -21.61
N ASP A 112 44.79 -8.08 -22.68
CA ASP A 112 46.03 -8.49 -23.34
C ASP A 112 47.26 -7.90 -22.65
N VAL A 113 47.08 -6.87 -21.80
CA VAL A 113 48.15 -6.28 -20.97
C VAL A 113 48.22 -6.95 -19.58
N PRO A 114 49.42 -6.97 -18.94
CA PRO A 114 49.59 -7.48 -17.57
C PRO A 114 48.61 -6.87 -16.57
N PHE A 115 48.19 -7.64 -15.57
CA PHE A 115 47.15 -7.23 -14.61
C PHE A 115 47.41 -5.87 -13.95
N ALA A 116 48.67 -5.59 -13.61
CA ALA A 116 49.10 -4.32 -13.00
C ALA A 116 48.86 -3.09 -13.90
N GLN A 117 48.84 -3.27 -15.23
CA GLN A 117 48.65 -2.21 -16.23
C GLN A 117 47.19 -2.10 -16.70
N ARG A 118 46.31 -3.00 -16.24
CA ARG A 118 44.89 -2.98 -16.62
C ARG A 118 44.16 -1.85 -15.92
N ASN A 119 43.21 -1.23 -16.63
CA ASN A 119 42.33 -0.19 -16.09
C ASN A 119 41.24 -0.79 -15.16
N HIS A 120 41.66 -1.41 -14.06
CA HIS A 120 40.80 -1.90 -13.01
C HIS A 120 40.38 -0.75 -12.09
N ARG A 121 39.13 -0.79 -11.62
CA ARG A 121 38.67 0.15 -10.61
C ARG A 121 39.24 -0.25 -9.25
N GLU A 122 39.92 0.68 -8.59
CA GLU A 122 40.42 0.50 -7.22
C GLU A 122 39.32 0.10 -6.23
N LYS A 123 39.74 -0.71 -5.24
CA LYS A 123 38.91 -1.10 -4.10
C LYS A 123 38.71 0.15 -3.23
N ARG A 124 37.46 0.52 -2.96
CA ARG A 124 37.12 1.61 -2.03
C ARG A 124 36.49 1.02 -0.78
N PHE A 125 37.31 0.67 0.21
CA PHE A 125 36.87 0.01 1.44
C PHE A 125 35.99 0.94 2.29
N ASP A 126 36.31 2.24 2.33
CA ASP A 126 35.54 3.25 3.10
C ASP A 126 34.09 3.41 2.60
N ASN A 127 33.83 3.07 1.34
CA ASN A 127 32.48 3.08 0.79
C ASN A 127 31.62 1.88 1.24
N ARG A 128 32.21 0.90 1.94
CA ARG A 128 31.57 -0.35 2.39
C ARG A 128 31.13 -0.34 3.86
N VAL A 129 31.37 0.77 4.59
CA VAL A 129 31.19 0.85 6.06
C VAL A 129 29.78 1.28 6.49
N GLY A 130 28.85 1.49 5.56
CA GLY A 130 27.51 1.99 5.87
C GLY A 130 26.53 0.90 6.33
N ARG A 131 25.83 1.12 7.45
CA ARG A 131 24.66 0.34 7.92
C ARG A 131 23.43 0.59 7.04
N LYS A 132 23.49 0.22 5.76
CA LYS A 132 22.45 0.50 4.76
C LYS A 132 21.41 -0.62 4.70
N VAL A 133 20.13 -0.26 4.74
CA VAL A 133 19.04 -1.20 4.43
C VAL A 133 19.09 -1.52 2.93
N PRO A 134 19.03 -2.81 2.52
CA PRO A 134 18.98 -3.18 1.11
C PRO A 134 17.81 -2.49 0.39
N PRO A 135 17.99 -2.01 -0.86
CA PRO A 135 16.95 -1.25 -1.56
C PRO A 135 15.60 -1.95 -1.68
N SER A 136 15.57 -3.27 -1.84
CA SER A 136 14.33 -4.05 -1.92
C SER A 136 13.58 -4.08 -0.59
N ILE A 137 14.28 -4.28 0.53
CA ILE A 137 13.70 -4.23 1.89
C ILE A 137 13.23 -2.82 2.21
N LYS A 138 14.06 -1.80 1.90
CA LYS A 138 13.70 -0.39 2.09
C LYS A 138 12.42 -0.04 1.33
N ALA A 139 12.28 -0.48 0.08
CA ALA A 139 11.10 -0.21 -0.74
C ALA A 139 9.81 -0.85 -0.18
N ASN A 140 9.91 -2.04 0.42
CA ASN A 140 8.78 -2.67 1.12
C ASN A 140 8.34 -1.85 2.34
N ARG A 141 9.28 -1.54 3.25
CA ARG A 141 9.02 -0.74 4.45
C ARG A 141 8.47 0.64 4.12
N GLN A 142 8.97 1.29 3.05
CA GLN A 142 8.45 2.57 2.58
C GLN A 142 7.03 2.48 1.98
N LEU A 143 6.61 1.33 1.47
CA LEU A 143 5.22 1.15 1.04
C LEU A 143 4.32 1.00 2.27
N GLU A 144 4.67 0.13 3.21
CA GLU A 144 3.93 -0.03 4.47
C GLU A 144 3.80 1.29 5.23
N LEU A 145 4.90 2.03 5.40
CA LEU A 145 4.91 3.33 6.08
C LEU A 145 3.99 4.33 5.38
N ARG A 146 3.97 4.33 4.03
CA ARG A 146 3.07 5.20 3.26
C ARG A 146 1.62 4.86 3.58
N ILE A 147 1.24 3.58 3.63
CA ILE A 147 -0.14 3.18 3.92
C ILE A 147 -0.54 3.56 5.34
N VAL A 148 0.31 3.28 6.34
CA VAL A 148 0.02 3.66 7.73
C VAL A 148 -0.10 5.18 7.87
N SER A 149 0.79 5.94 7.22
CA SER A 149 0.71 7.41 7.21
C SER A 149 -0.60 7.93 6.60
N GLU A 150 -1.09 7.32 5.52
CA GLU A 150 -2.39 7.70 4.93
C GLU A 150 -3.55 7.35 5.85
N LEU A 151 -3.50 6.22 6.56
CA LEU A 151 -4.51 5.83 7.53
C LEU A 151 -4.55 6.81 8.72
N CYS A 152 -3.39 7.25 9.22
CA CYS A 152 -3.30 8.24 10.32
C CYS A 152 -3.90 9.60 9.95
N ARG A 153 -4.05 9.92 8.66
CA ARG A 153 -4.70 11.17 8.23
C ARG A 153 -6.22 11.11 8.24
N ILE A 154 -6.80 9.91 8.18
CA ILE A 154 -8.26 9.74 8.06
C ILE A 154 -8.88 9.00 9.24
N LEU A 155 -8.09 8.36 10.08
CA LEU A 155 -8.53 7.61 11.26
C LEU A 155 -7.75 8.07 12.50
N PRO A 156 -8.41 8.17 13.67
CA PRO A 156 -7.79 8.61 14.93
C PRO A 156 -6.96 7.49 15.54
N ILE A 157 -5.85 7.13 14.89
CA ILE A 157 -4.99 6.02 15.31
C ILE A 157 -4.24 6.38 16.58
N THR A 158 -4.44 5.58 17.63
CA THR A 158 -3.79 5.77 18.93
C THR A 158 -2.57 4.87 19.13
N LYS A 159 -2.48 3.74 18.41
CA LYS A 159 -1.38 2.79 18.53
C LYS A 159 -1.17 1.98 17.25
N ILE A 160 0.07 1.53 17.02
CA ILE A 160 0.44 0.65 15.91
C ILE A 160 1.06 -0.63 16.48
N VAL A 161 0.52 -1.78 16.10
CA VAL A 161 1.08 -3.10 16.43
C VAL A 161 1.81 -3.63 15.20
N TYR A 162 3.07 -4.03 15.37
CA TYR A 162 3.92 -4.47 14.26
C TYR A 162 4.45 -5.89 14.53
N GLU A 163 4.27 -6.81 13.59
CA GLU A 163 4.83 -8.16 13.74
C GLU A 163 6.37 -8.12 13.64
N TYR A 164 7.01 -8.63 14.69
CA TYR A 164 8.45 -8.70 14.82
C TYR A 164 8.96 -10.09 14.47
N VAL A 165 9.97 -10.12 13.61
CA VAL A 165 10.55 -11.36 13.08
C VAL A 165 11.92 -11.52 13.71
N LYS A 166 12.06 -12.56 14.53
CA LYS A 166 13.35 -13.00 15.05
C LYS A 166 13.90 -14.08 14.11
N ALA A 167 14.86 -13.72 13.27
CA ALA A 167 15.53 -14.72 12.44
C ALA A 167 16.33 -15.66 13.34
N ARG A 168 16.09 -16.97 13.24
CA ARG A 168 16.97 -17.99 13.81
C ARG A 168 18.18 -18.12 12.88
N GLY A 169 19.36 -17.76 13.36
CA GLY A 169 20.57 -17.71 12.53
C GLY A 169 21.82 -18.06 13.30
N ASN A 170 22.83 -18.50 12.55
CA ASN A 170 24.18 -18.89 12.93
C ASN A 170 25.12 -17.69 13.16
N GLY A 171 24.64 -16.62 13.81
CA GLY A 171 25.42 -15.41 14.13
C GLY A 171 25.51 -14.35 13.01
N GLY A 172 25.00 -14.63 11.80
CA GLY A 172 24.98 -13.68 10.69
C GLY A 172 23.90 -12.58 10.79
N PHE A 173 24.17 -11.42 10.19
CA PHE A 173 23.23 -10.30 10.08
C PHE A 173 21.99 -10.66 9.25
N SER A 174 20.79 -10.40 9.76
CA SER A 174 19.53 -10.54 9.01
C SER A 174 19.07 -9.22 8.39
N PRO A 175 19.01 -9.10 7.04
CA PRO A 175 18.49 -7.91 6.37
C PRO A 175 17.04 -7.57 6.77
N VAL A 176 16.24 -8.58 7.12
CA VAL A 176 14.85 -8.39 7.55
C VAL A 176 14.82 -7.69 8.90
N MET A 177 15.60 -8.15 9.87
CA MET A 177 15.66 -7.56 11.21
C MET A 177 16.12 -6.10 11.18
N VAL A 178 17.08 -5.77 10.30
CA VAL A 178 17.54 -4.38 10.14
C VAL A 178 16.51 -3.51 9.45
N GLY A 179 15.78 -4.05 8.47
CA GLY A 179 14.61 -3.39 7.92
C GLY A 179 13.53 -3.12 8.98
N GLN A 180 13.28 -4.07 9.88
CA GLN A 180 12.30 -3.93 10.97
C GLN A 180 12.71 -2.86 11.99
N ARG A 181 13.97 -2.88 12.46
CA ARG A 181 14.47 -1.85 13.38
C ARG A 181 14.30 -0.44 12.82
N VAL A 182 14.65 -0.23 11.55
CA VAL A 182 14.45 1.05 10.87
C VAL A 182 12.96 1.38 10.74
N MET A 183 12.12 0.41 10.39
CA MET A 183 10.67 0.61 10.29
C MET A 183 10.04 1.05 11.61
N LEU A 184 10.41 0.43 12.73
CA LEU A 184 9.90 0.80 14.06
C LEU A 184 10.23 2.26 14.39
N THR A 185 11.44 2.75 14.06
CA THR A 185 11.78 4.17 14.25
C THR A 185 10.97 5.12 13.37
N TRP A 186 10.50 4.67 12.20
CA TRP A 186 9.67 5.48 11.32
C TRP A 186 8.21 5.49 11.79
N LEU A 187 7.69 4.35 12.23
CA LEU A 187 6.32 4.21 12.74
C LEU A 187 6.14 4.94 14.08
N ALA A 188 7.14 4.94 14.95
CA ALA A 188 7.10 5.65 16.23
C ALA A 188 6.92 7.16 16.10
N LYS A 189 7.17 7.73 14.91
CA LYS A 189 6.89 9.14 14.60
C LYS A 189 5.42 9.42 14.29
N LEU A 190 4.63 8.38 14.03
CA LEU A 190 3.21 8.49 13.70
C LEU A 190 2.32 8.22 14.92
N ALA A 191 2.62 7.16 15.68
CA ALA A 191 1.93 6.79 16.91
C ALA A 191 2.81 5.83 17.74
N PRO A 192 2.50 5.61 19.03
CA PRO A 192 3.14 4.57 19.83
C PRO A 192 3.13 3.21 19.14
N VAL A 193 4.27 2.50 19.16
CA VAL A 193 4.44 1.21 18.47
C VAL A 193 4.69 0.09 19.46
N VAL A 194 3.92 -0.98 19.34
CA VAL A 194 4.10 -2.23 20.09
C VAL A 194 4.49 -3.34 19.11
N THR A 195 5.33 -4.26 19.54
CA THR A 195 5.74 -5.42 18.73
C THR A 195 5.13 -6.71 19.26
N ARG A 196 4.70 -7.57 18.35
CA ARG A 196 4.23 -8.93 18.65
C ARG A 196 4.96 -9.95 17.80
N PHE A 197 5.15 -11.17 18.28
CA PHE A 197 5.73 -12.25 17.52
C PHE A 197 4.67 -13.00 16.70
N GLY A 198 5.10 -13.68 15.64
CA GLY A 198 4.16 -14.38 14.74
C GLY A 198 3.36 -15.51 15.41
N TRP A 199 3.86 -16.12 16.48
CA TRP A 199 3.11 -17.12 17.24
C TRP A 199 1.96 -16.50 18.05
N GLU A 200 2.15 -15.28 18.59
CA GLU A 200 1.08 -14.54 19.27
C GLU A 200 -0.06 -14.21 18.30
N THR A 201 0.29 -13.80 17.07
CA THR A 201 -0.66 -13.54 15.99
C THR A 201 -1.44 -14.80 15.60
N ALA A 202 -0.78 -15.96 15.58
CA ALA A 202 -1.43 -17.23 15.29
C ALA A 202 -2.45 -17.61 16.36
N ASN A 203 -2.12 -17.45 17.65
CA ASN A 203 -3.04 -17.70 18.76
C ASN A 203 -4.24 -16.76 18.72
N MET A 204 -4.00 -15.47 18.50
CA MET A 204 -5.04 -14.46 18.38
C MET A 204 -6.00 -14.75 17.22
N ARG A 205 -5.47 -15.17 16.08
CA ARG A 205 -6.28 -15.57 14.92
C ARG A 205 -7.19 -16.76 15.20
N THR A 206 -6.71 -17.75 15.96
CA THR A 206 -7.51 -18.90 16.39
C THR A 206 -8.62 -18.47 17.35
N HIS A 207 -8.31 -17.64 18.34
CA HIS A 207 -9.30 -17.12 19.29
C HIS A 207 -10.40 -16.32 18.60
N LEU A 208 -10.03 -15.48 17.63
CA LEU A 208 -10.95 -14.67 16.85
C LEU A 208 -11.64 -15.43 15.70
N GLN A 209 -11.37 -16.72 15.54
CA GLN A 209 -11.91 -17.58 14.47
C GLN A 209 -11.69 -17.01 13.05
N LEU A 210 -10.56 -16.34 12.85
CA LEU A 210 -10.22 -15.73 11.57
C LEU A 210 -9.55 -16.75 10.63
N GLU A 211 -10.29 -17.18 9.61
CA GLU A 211 -9.77 -18.14 8.63
C GLU A 211 -8.64 -17.55 7.78
N LYS A 212 -7.58 -18.35 7.58
CA LYS A 212 -6.43 -17.99 6.75
C LYS A 212 -6.33 -18.92 5.56
N THR A 213 -6.27 -18.35 4.35
CA THR A 213 -6.08 -19.16 3.15
C THR A 213 -4.64 -19.66 3.04
N LYS A 214 -4.47 -20.87 2.51
CA LYS A 214 -3.16 -21.41 2.14
C LYS A 214 -2.56 -20.68 0.94
N ASN A 215 -3.40 -20.08 0.08
CA ASN A 215 -2.94 -19.37 -1.11
C ASN A 215 -2.53 -17.92 -0.77
N LYS A 216 -1.25 -17.71 -0.47
CA LYS A 216 -0.67 -16.39 -0.16
C LYS A 216 -0.75 -15.38 -1.31
N LYS A 217 -0.95 -15.82 -2.56
CA LYS A 217 -1.11 -14.93 -3.71
C LYS A 217 -2.54 -14.45 -3.88
N ALA A 218 -3.50 -15.07 -3.19
CA ALA A 218 -4.89 -14.66 -3.24
C ALA A 218 -5.00 -13.21 -2.75
N GLN A 219 -5.64 -12.37 -3.55
CA GLN A 219 -5.91 -10.98 -3.21
C GLN A 219 -7.21 -10.88 -2.43
N THR A 220 -7.29 -11.61 -1.31
CA THR A 220 -8.45 -11.68 -0.42
C THR A 220 -8.07 -11.32 1.00
N PRO A 221 -9.03 -10.91 1.86
CA PRO A 221 -8.75 -10.61 3.27
C PRO A 221 -8.02 -11.74 3.99
N ALA A 222 -8.48 -12.98 3.80
CA ALA A 222 -7.96 -14.19 4.42
C ALA A 222 -6.50 -14.53 4.09
N ALA A 223 -5.88 -13.89 3.08
CA ALA A 223 -4.49 -14.18 2.71
C ALA A 223 -3.48 -13.54 3.66
N HIS A 224 -3.68 -12.25 3.96
CA HIS A 224 -2.73 -11.45 4.74
C HIS A 224 -3.41 -10.37 5.60
N ALA A 225 -4.56 -9.82 5.19
CA ALA A 225 -5.16 -8.73 5.94
C ALA A 225 -5.70 -9.18 7.32
N VAL A 226 -6.17 -10.43 7.42
CA VAL A 226 -6.59 -11.04 8.70
C VAL A 226 -5.48 -11.09 9.74
N ASP A 227 -4.22 -11.23 9.35
CA ASP A 227 -3.09 -11.19 10.28
C ASP A 227 -2.92 -9.78 10.85
N GLY A 228 -3.09 -8.75 10.01
CA GLY A 228 -3.13 -7.35 10.46
C GLY A 228 -4.30 -7.05 11.39
N VAL A 229 -5.48 -7.63 11.16
CA VAL A 229 -6.63 -7.50 12.08
C VAL A 229 -6.34 -8.18 13.42
N ALA A 230 -5.85 -9.42 13.40
CA ALA A 230 -5.48 -10.15 14.61
C ALA A 230 -4.44 -9.38 15.45
N LEU A 231 -3.40 -8.84 14.83
CA LEU A 231 -2.42 -7.98 15.51
C LEU A 231 -3.08 -6.77 16.18
N ALA A 232 -3.97 -6.07 15.47
CA ALA A 232 -4.67 -4.91 16.02
C ALA A 232 -5.60 -5.29 17.19
N CYS A 233 -6.26 -6.45 17.11
CA CYS A 233 -7.11 -6.98 18.19
C CYS A 233 -6.34 -7.28 19.48
N SER A 234 -5.04 -7.60 19.39
CA SER A 234 -4.20 -7.91 20.56
C SER A 234 -4.02 -6.78 21.57
N GLU A 235 -4.48 -5.56 21.24
CA GLU A 235 -4.50 -4.41 22.15
C GLU A 235 -5.84 -4.27 22.89
N PHE A 236 -6.83 -5.07 22.53
CA PHE A 236 -8.16 -5.06 23.12
C PHE A 236 -8.51 -6.39 23.80
N THR A 237 -7.81 -7.47 23.44
CA THR A 237 -7.93 -8.79 24.06
C THR A 237 -6.56 -9.36 24.40
N SER A 238 -6.47 -10.01 25.57
CA SER A 238 -5.27 -10.66 26.09
C SER A 238 -5.59 -12.06 26.58
N TYR A 239 -4.63 -12.98 26.48
CA TYR A 239 -4.72 -14.29 27.12
C TYR A 239 -3.95 -14.22 28.43
N GLU A 240 -4.67 -14.30 29.54
CA GLU A 240 -4.12 -14.10 30.88
C GLU A 240 -4.20 -15.39 31.68
N GLN A 241 -3.05 -15.76 32.27
CA GLN A 241 -2.98 -16.84 33.23
C GLN A 241 -3.47 -16.34 34.58
N TYR A 242 -4.21 -17.18 35.29
CA TYR A 242 -4.59 -16.92 36.67
C TYR A 242 -4.19 -18.11 37.53
N HIS A 243 -3.76 -17.79 38.75
CA HIS A 243 -3.40 -18.74 39.78
C HIS A 243 -4.31 -18.47 40.97
N ARG A 244 -5.25 -19.38 41.24
CA ARG A 244 -6.15 -19.36 42.40
C ARG A 244 -5.84 -20.58 43.27
N ALA A 245 -6.26 -20.55 44.53
CA ALA A 245 -6.01 -21.66 45.45
C ALA A 245 -6.58 -22.97 44.87
N GLY A 246 -5.70 -23.89 44.48
CA GLY A 246 -6.05 -25.19 43.87
C GLY A 246 -6.43 -25.17 42.39
N GLU A 247 -6.32 -24.03 41.70
CA GLU A 247 -6.69 -23.91 40.28
C GLU A 247 -5.71 -23.01 39.53
N ASP A 248 -4.97 -23.61 38.59
CA ASP A 248 -4.20 -22.90 37.59
C ASP A 248 -4.97 -22.93 36.27
N GLY A 249 -5.22 -21.76 35.71
CA GLY A 249 -6.00 -21.64 34.47
C GLY A 249 -5.53 -20.47 33.63
N ALA A 250 -6.14 -20.34 32.45
CA ALA A 250 -5.91 -19.21 31.59
C ALA A 250 -7.15 -18.88 30.78
N VAL A 251 -7.48 -17.60 30.71
CA VAL A 251 -8.71 -17.11 30.09
C VAL A 251 -8.42 -15.91 29.22
N TRP A 252 -9.20 -15.75 28.17
CA TRP A 252 -9.19 -14.54 27.36
C TRP A 252 -9.92 -13.42 28.08
N GLN A 253 -9.23 -12.30 28.30
CA GLN A 253 -9.82 -11.07 28.82
C GLN A 253 -9.99 -10.04 27.72
N GLY A 254 -10.95 -9.13 27.91
CA GLY A 254 -11.33 -8.11 26.94
C GLY A 254 -12.36 -8.60 25.92
N ALA A 255 -12.84 -7.68 25.09
CA ALA A 255 -13.85 -7.98 24.06
C ALA A 255 -13.59 -7.16 22.80
N VAL A 256 -13.69 -7.83 21.65
CA VAL A 256 -13.59 -7.21 20.33
C VAL A 256 -14.72 -7.68 19.44
N GLN A 257 -15.34 -6.72 18.74
CA GLN A 257 -16.30 -7.02 17.69
C GLN A 257 -15.65 -6.91 16.30
N LEU A 258 -15.63 -8.03 15.59
CA LEU A 258 -15.27 -8.09 14.17
C LEU A 258 -16.48 -7.71 13.32
N THR A 259 -16.26 -6.89 12.29
CA THR A 259 -17.33 -6.44 11.39
C THR A 259 -16.83 -6.36 9.96
N ASP A 260 -17.72 -6.44 8.98
CA ASP A 260 -17.36 -6.17 7.60
C ASP A 260 -16.73 -4.78 7.43
N ALA A 261 -15.52 -4.80 6.87
CA ALA A 261 -14.68 -3.64 6.65
C ALA A 261 -14.26 -3.52 5.19
N LEU A 262 -13.86 -2.32 4.80
CA LEU A 262 -13.34 -2.08 3.47
C LEU A 262 -12.01 -2.83 3.29
N PHE A 263 -11.97 -3.70 2.29
CA PHE A 263 -10.76 -4.40 1.88
C PHE A 263 -10.13 -3.75 0.64
N LYS A 264 -8.82 -3.50 0.68
CA LYS A 264 -8.06 -2.94 -0.43
C LYS A 264 -6.84 -3.77 -0.78
N VAL A 265 -6.67 -4.07 -2.06
CA VAL A 265 -5.39 -4.49 -2.62
C VAL A 265 -4.63 -3.23 -2.98
N ILE A 266 -3.40 -3.08 -2.49
CA ILE A 266 -2.61 -1.86 -2.71
C ILE A 266 -1.19 -2.20 -3.19
N ARG A 267 -0.69 -1.47 -4.17
CA ARG A 267 0.68 -1.62 -4.66
C ARG A 267 1.25 -0.32 -5.19
N ARG A 268 2.56 -0.29 -5.46
CA ARG A 268 3.16 0.79 -6.26
C ARG A 268 2.95 0.54 -7.75
N PRO A 269 2.70 1.58 -8.56
CA PRO A 269 2.70 1.44 -10.01
C PRO A 269 4.09 1.00 -10.46
N PRO A 270 4.21 -0.07 -11.28
CA PRO A 270 5.48 -0.54 -11.82
C PRO A 270 5.96 0.40 -12.93
N THR A 271 6.30 1.63 -12.56
CA THR A 271 6.89 2.60 -13.48
C THR A 271 8.33 2.21 -13.78
N SER A 272 8.67 2.12 -15.05
CA SER A 272 10.05 2.02 -15.52
C SER A 272 10.62 3.42 -15.62
N ARG A 273 11.74 3.70 -14.95
CA ARG A 273 12.53 4.91 -15.22
C ARG A 273 13.49 4.67 -16.37
N ARG A 274 13.82 5.74 -17.10
CA ARG A 274 14.75 5.71 -18.24
C ARG A 274 15.99 4.89 -17.89
N GLN A 275 16.22 3.83 -18.65
CA GLN A 275 17.49 3.14 -18.62
C GLN A 275 18.45 3.97 -19.47
N LEU A 276 19.53 4.48 -18.86
CA LEU A 276 20.53 5.35 -19.53
C LEU A 276 21.09 4.72 -20.82
N HIS A 277 20.99 3.39 -20.92
CA HIS A 277 21.26 2.59 -22.11
C HIS A 277 20.17 1.53 -22.19
N LEU A 278 19.20 1.69 -23.10
CA LEU A 278 18.57 0.50 -23.66
C LEU A 278 19.71 -0.37 -24.22
N PHE A 279 19.67 -1.68 -23.93
CA PHE A 279 20.83 -2.57 -24.08
C PHE A 279 21.47 -2.54 -25.48
N GLN A 280 20.68 -2.21 -26.50
CA GLN A 280 21.12 -2.07 -27.88
C GLN A 280 20.68 -0.69 -28.41
N PRO A 281 21.59 0.08 -29.04
CA PRO A 281 21.21 1.24 -29.84
C PRO A 281 20.27 0.81 -30.97
N ALA A 282 19.37 1.70 -31.41
CA ALA A 282 18.69 1.46 -32.67
C ALA A 282 19.68 1.63 -33.84
N LYS A 283 19.32 1.13 -35.04
CA LYS A 283 20.05 1.40 -36.28
C LYS A 283 20.27 2.92 -36.41
N GLY A 284 21.53 3.34 -36.62
CA GLY A 284 21.92 4.76 -36.65
C GLY A 284 22.28 5.39 -35.30
N GLY A 285 22.50 4.61 -34.23
CA GLY A 285 23.02 5.10 -32.94
C GLY A 285 22.02 5.91 -32.10
N LYS A 286 20.85 6.25 -32.65
CA LYS A 286 19.78 6.96 -31.95
C LYS A 286 19.19 6.08 -30.87
N ARG A 287 19.00 6.66 -29.68
CA ARG A 287 18.44 5.96 -28.50
C ARG A 287 16.92 6.11 -28.50
N ARG A 288 16.20 5.00 -28.32
CA ARG A 288 14.73 5.08 -28.15
C ARG A 288 14.38 5.86 -26.89
N ALA A 289 13.35 6.70 -26.98
CA ALA A 289 12.75 7.34 -25.83
C ALA A 289 11.97 6.29 -25.01
N TYR A 290 12.54 5.84 -23.88
CA TYR A 290 11.92 4.87 -22.98
C TYR A 290 12.01 5.30 -21.53
N GLY A 291 10.99 4.98 -20.74
CA GLY A 291 10.99 5.20 -19.29
C GLY A 291 10.63 6.61 -18.84
N GLY A 292 9.97 7.41 -19.70
CA GLY A 292 9.25 8.60 -19.28
C GLY A 292 8.06 8.23 -18.38
N THR A 293 7.81 9.05 -17.36
CA THR A 293 6.66 8.92 -16.44
C THR A 293 5.47 9.75 -16.89
N VAL A 294 5.66 10.72 -17.79
CA VAL A 294 4.62 11.50 -18.43
C VAL A 294 4.48 11.01 -19.87
N THR A 295 3.25 10.81 -20.33
CA THR A 295 2.93 10.44 -21.71
C THR A 295 3.02 11.66 -22.61
N ARG A 296 3.01 11.44 -23.93
CA ARG A 296 2.94 12.54 -24.92
C ARG A 296 1.64 13.37 -24.84
N HIS A 297 0.65 12.88 -24.09
CA HIS A 297 -0.71 13.43 -24.01
C HIS A 297 -0.99 14.11 -22.65
N GLY A 298 0.05 14.48 -21.89
CA GLY A 298 -0.10 15.20 -20.61
C GLY A 298 -0.59 14.35 -19.42
N LEU A 299 -0.79 13.04 -19.62
CA LEU A 299 -1.15 12.09 -18.57
C LEU A 299 0.10 11.46 -17.96
N ARG A 300 0.07 11.10 -16.68
CA ARG A 300 1.21 10.46 -16.00
C ARG A 300 0.95 8.99 -15.79
N LYS A 301 1.98 8.16 -15.85
CA LYS A 301 1.86 6.73 -15.51
C LYS A 301 1.43 6.60 -14.06
N GLY A 302 0.35 5.86 -13.84
CA GLY A 302 -0.32 5.75 -12.55
C GLY A 302 -1.35 6.84 -12.25
N ASP A 303 -1.67 7.74 -13.20
CA ASP A 303 -2.90 8.52 -13.15
C ASP A 303 -4.09 7.57 -13.29
N LEU A 304 -5.13 7.75 -12.48
CA LEU A 304 -6.41 7.04 -12.59
C LEU A 304 -7.27 7.77 -13.62
N VAL A 305 -7.80 7.04 -14.59
CA VAL A 305 -8.57 7.59 -15.70
C VAL A 305 -9.84 6.80 -15.98
N SER A 306 -10.82 7.50 -16.54
CA SER A 306 -11.91 6.89 -17.28
C SER A 306 -11.58 6.93 -18.76
N ALA A 307 -11.76 5.83 -19.47
CA ALA A 307 -11.54 5.74 -20.90
C ALA A 307 -12.72 5.04 -21.58
N GLU A 308 -13.04 5.43 -22.80
CA GLU A 308 -14.16 4.84 -23.54
C GLU A 308 -13.71 4.25 -24.87
N MET A 309 -14.21 3.04 -25.17
CA MET A 309 -13.99 2.37 -26.45
C MET A 309 -15.22 1.53 -26.80
N ALA A 310 -15.74 1.71 -28.02
CA ALA A 310 -16.93 1.01 -28.52
C ALA A 310 -18.14 1.06 -27.54
N GLY A 311 -18.44 2.26 -27.01
CA GLY A 311 -19.55 2.49 -26.07
C GLY A 311 -19.34 1.90 -24.67
N ARG A 312 -18.19 1.28 -24.39
CA ARG A 312 -17.85 0.71 -23.07
C ARG A 312 -16.89 1.63 -22.33
N LYS A 313 -17.23 1.94 -21.08
CA LYS A 313 -16.42 2.73 -20.16
C LYS A 313 -15.49 1.82 -19.36
N TYR A 314 -14.22 2.17 -19.32
CA TYR A 314 -13.15 1.50 -18.59
C TYR A 314 -12.57 2.44 -17.56
N VAL A 315 -12.31 1.95 -16.36
CA VAL A 315 -11.58 2.70 -15.34
C VAL A 315 -10.30 1.95 -15.01
N GLY A 316 -9.17 2.66 -15.04
CA GLY A 316 -7.89 2.05 -14.74
C GLY A 316 -6.77 3.08 -14.72
N TRP A 317 -5.53 2.60 -14.69
CA TRP A 317 -4.36 3.45 -14.57
C TRP A 317 -3.57 3.53 -15.85
N ILE A 318 -3.05 4.72 -16.13
CA ILE A 318 -2.18 4.96 -17.27
C ILE A 318 -0.89 4.14 -17.13
N SER A 319 -0.60 3.30 -18.11
CA SER A 319 0.58 2.42 -18.11
C SER A 319 1.60 2.76 -19.20
N GLY A 320 1.19 3.47 -20.24
CA GLY A 320 2.06 3.93 -21.32
C GLY A 320 1.28 4.62 -22.44
N ASP A 321 1.95 4.94 -23.53
CA ASP A 321 1.38 5.70 -24.64
C ASP A 321 2.03 5.36 -25.98
N THR A 322 1.28 5.61 -27.04
CA THR A 322 1.74 5.65 -28.42
C THR A 322 1.59 7.09 -28.95
N ALA A 323 1.84 7.30 -30.24
CA ALA A 323 1.69 8.61 -30.86
C ALA A 323 0.27 9.17 -30.73
N LYS A 324 -0.78 8.34 -30.78
CA LYS A 324 -2.19 8.77 -30.79
C LYS A 324 -3.03 8.23 -29.61
N GLN A 325 -2.54 7.20 -28.92
CA GLN A 325 -3.30 6.47 -27.92
C GLN A 325 -2.58 6.38 -26.59
N VAL A 326 -3.35 6.10 -25.54
CA VAL A 326 -2.87 5.89 -24.20
C VAL A 326 -3.30 4.50 -23.73
N SER A 327 -2.37 3.79 -23.08
CA SER A 327 -2.62 2.45 -22.56
C SER A 327 -3.14 2.56 -21.14
N VAL A 328 -4.27 1.92 -20.87
CA VAL A 328 -4.90 1.85 -19.55
C VAL A 328 -4.81 0.41 -19.06
N SER A 329 -4.42 0.24 -17.80
CA SER A 329 -4.21 -1.06 -17.15
C SER A 329 -5.01 -1.18 -15.86
N ASP A 330 -5.28 -2.43 -15.46
CA ASP A 330 -5.86 -2.75 -14.16
C ASP A 330 -4.82 -2.62 -13.02
N ILE A 331 -5.24 -2.95 -11.80
CA ILE A 331 -4.37 -2.94 -10.62
C ILE A 331 -3.23 -3.96 -10.69
N ASN A 332 -3.41 -5.06 -11.42
CA ASN A 332 -2.37 -6.05 -11.65
C ASN A 332 -1.37 -5.61 -12.73
N TRP A 333 -1.58 -4.42 -13.31
CA TRP A 333 -0.85 -3.84 -14.42
C TRP A 333 -1.04 -4.60 -15.74
N LYS A 334 -2.11 -5.42 -15.84
CA LYS A 334 -2.56 -6.03 -17.08
C LYS A 334 -3.28 -4.95 -17.89
N ARG A 335 -2.88 -4.77 -19.15
CA ARG A 335 -3.47 -3.75 -20.03
C ARG A 335 -4.93 -4.11 -20.33
N LEU A 336 -5.84 -3.20 -20.01
CA LEU A 336 -7.27 -3.29 -20.34
C LEU A 336 -7.49 -2.93 -21.82
N GLY A 337 -6.76 -1.94 -22.32
CA GLY A 337 -6.86 -1.50 -23.71
C GLY A 337 -5.92 -0.35 -24.04
N GLN A 338 -5.97 0.08 -25.30
CA GLN A 338 -5.36 1.31 -25.77
C GLN A 338 -6.47 2.20 -26.31
N PHE A 339 -6.52 3.42 -25.79
CA PHE A 339 -7.63 4.34 -26.01
C PHE A 339 -7.10 5.59 -26.71
N THR A 340 -7.88 6.12 -27.64
CA THR A 340 -7.57 7.43 -28.25
C THR A 340 -7.47 8.47 -27.14
N ALA A 341 -6.41 9.28 -27.13
CA ALA A 341 -6.11 10.17 -26.01
C ALA A 341 -7.26 11.14 -25.67
N SER A 342 -8.00 11.63 -26.68
CA SER A 342 -9.16 12.49 -26.50
C SER A 342 -10.35 11.83 -25.80
N LYS A 343 -10.41 10.48 -25.81
CA LYS A 343 -11.45 9.68 -25.13
C LYS A 343 -11.01 9.21 -23.73
N VAL A 344 -9.94 9.79 -23.19
CA VAL A 344 -9.42 9.47 -21.85
C VAL A 344 -9.55 10.70 -20.96
N GLN A 345 -10.32 10.56 -19.89
CA GLN A 345 -10.56 11.60 -18.90
C GLN A 345 -9.84 11.27 -17.60
N LEU A 346 -9.10 12.25 -17.07
CA LEU A 346 -8.42 12.13 -15.79
C LEU A 346 -9.43 12.13 -14.63
N ILE A 347 -9.34 11.12 -13.77
CA ILE A 347 -10.10 11.06 -12.51
C ILE A 347 -9.23 11.53 -11.35
N GLN A 348 -8.00 11.01 -11.25
CA GLN A 348 -7.08 11.34 -10.16
C GLN A 348 -5.63 11.30 -10.65
N ARG A 349 -4.85 12.31 -10.27
CA ARG A 349 -3.40 12.31 -10.50
C ARG A 349 -2.71 11.20 -9.69
N SER A 350 -1.60 10.69 -10.22
CA SER A 350 -0.86 9.61 -9.58
C SER A 350 -0.35 10.01 -8.19
N THR A 351 -0.80 9.27 -7.19
CA THR A 351 -0.34 9.36 -5.79
C THR A 351 0.88 8.46 -5.53
N GLY A 352 1.33 7.72 -6.56
CA GLY A 352 2.34 6.68 -6.41
C GLY A 352 1.82 5.39 -5.77
N LEU A 353 0.50 5.27 -5.60
CA LEU A 353 -0.20 4.06 -5.18
C LEU A 353 -1.26 3.66 -6.22
N LEU A 354 -1.48 2.36 -6.36
CA LEU A 354 -2.63 1.76 -7.02
C LEU A 354 -3.43 1.05 -5.93
N ALA A 355 -4.72 1.34 -5.80
CA ALA A 355 -5.59 0.73 -4.81
C ALA A 355 -6.87 0.21 -5.47
N SER A 356 -7.32 -0.99 -5.11
CA SER A 356 -8.51 -1.60 -5.71
C SER A 356 -9.77 -0.81 -5.36
N GLY A 357 -10.79 -0.86 -6.21
CA GLY A 357 -12.14 -0.44 -5.84
C GLY A 357 -12.69 -1.30 -4.71
N ALA A 358 -13.69 -0.80 -3.98
CA ALA A 358 -14.41 -1.63 -3.03
C ALA A 358 -14.97 -2.86 -3.78
N SER A 359 -14.73 -4.05 -3.21
CA SER A 359 -15.26 -5.38 -3.59
C SER A 359 -15.02 -5.95 -5.01
N SER A 360 -14.48 -5.22 -5.99
CA SER A 360 -14.03 -5.81 -7.26
C SER A 360 -12.80 -5.09 -7.85
N PRO A 361 -11.77 -5.81 -8.32
CA PRO A 361 -10.58 -5.23 -8.97
C PRO A 361 -10.91 -4.48 -10.28
N THR A 362 -12.16 -4.53 -10.76
CA THR A 362 -12.64 -3.87 -11.98
C THR A 362 -13.71 -2.79 -11.76
N GLN A 363 -14.14 -2.49 -10.53
CA GLN A 363 -15.12 -1.41 -10.32
C GLN A 363 -14.47 -0.14 -9.73
N PRO A 364 -14.80 1.07 -10.23
CA PRO A 364 -14.42 2.31 -9.58
C PRO A 364 -15.00 2.38 -8.16
N ALA A 365 -14.36 3.19 -7.30
CA ALA A 365 -14.97 3.60 -6.05
C ALA A 365 -16.35 4.20 -6.34
N LEU A 366 -17.38 3.63 -5.74
CA LEU A 366 -18.80 4.00 -5.88
C LEU A 366 -18.97 5.53 -6.00
N ILE A 367 -19.18 6.01 -7.22
CA ILE A 367 -19.88 7.26 -7.48
C ILE A 367 -21.34 6.82 -7.66
N PRO A 368 -22.28 7.20 -6.78
CA PRO A 368 -23.69 6.96 -7.07
C PRO A 368 -24.02 7.67 -8.39
N PRO A 369 -24.79 7.05 -9.30
CA PRO A 369 -25.33 7.80 -10.43
C PRO A 369 -26.06 9.01 -9.87
N THR A 370 -25.69 10.20 -10.35
CA THR A 370 -26.53 11.38 -10.19
C THR A 370 -27.89 10.99 -10.75
N ALA A 371 -28.92 10.96 -9.90
CA ALA A 371 -30.29 10.86 -10.37
C ALA A 371 -30.48 11.99 -11.38
N GLU A 372 -30.76 11.63 -12.63
CA GLU A 372 -31.21 12.57 -13.62
C GLU A 372 -32.43 13.29 -13.05
N SER A 373 -32.36 14.61 -13.02
CA SER A 373 -33.48 15.50 -12.75
C SER A 373 -34.63 15.11 -13.67
N GLY A 374 -35.74 14.68 -13.08
CA GLY A 374 -36.99 14.47 -13.80
C GLY A 374 -37.35 15.73 -14.57
N GLY A 375 -37.29 15.64 -15.90
CA GLY A 375 -37.93 16.58 -16.79
C GLY A 375 -39.44 16.36 -16.67
N LEU A 376 -40.10 17.29 -15.98
CA LEU A 376 -41.50 17.59 -16.22
C LEU A 376 -41.64 17.96 -17.70
N SER A 377 -42.25 17.07 -18.48
CA SER A 377 -42.93 17.47 -19.72
C SER A 377 -44.41 17.41 -19.42
N GLY A 378 -45.04 18.58 -19.49
CA GLY A 378 -46.47 18.73 -19.43
C GLY A 378 -47.12 18.44 -20.77
N ASN A 379 -48.44 18.31 -20.68
CA ASN A 379 -49.48 18.02 -21.68
C ASN A 379 -49.63 16.56 -22.09
#